data_AF-A0A2L2X9F5-F1
#
_entry.id   AF-A0A2L2X9F5-F1
#
_cell.length_a   1.000
_cell.length_b   1.000
_cell.length_c   1.000
_cell.angle_alpha   90.00
_cell.angle_beta   90.00
_cell.angle_gamma   90.00
#
_symmetry.space_group_name_H-M   'P 1'
#
loop_
_entity.id
_entity.type
_entity.pdbx_description
1 polymer ?
#
loop_
_entity_poly.entity_id
_entity_poly.type
_entity_poly.pdbx_seq_one_letter_code
_entity_poly.pdbx_strand_id
1 'polypeptide(L)' 'MEDIDVTKRLVEAGNIIGIEILDHVVVGFSGFLSFKEKGLL' A
#
# COMPACT_ATOMS: atom_id res chain seq x y z
N MET A 1 -12.69 3.03 -3.90
CA MET A 1 -11.69 3.37 -2.86
C MET A 1 -11.21 2.14 -2.08
N GLU A 2 -11.72 0.94 -2.40
CA GLU A 2 -11.46 -0.31 -1.70
C GLU A 2 -9.96 -0.64 -1.50
N ASP A 3 -9.13 -0.49 -2.52
CA ASP A 3 -7.67 -0.74 -2.40
C ASP A 3 -6.99 0.17 -1.39
N ILE A 4 -7.42 1.43 -1.29
CA ILE A 4 -6.88 2.40 -0.32
C ILE A 4 -7.26 1.96 1.10
N ASP A 5 -8.50 1.52 1.31
CA ASP A 5 -8.96 1.11 2.64
C ASP A 5 -8.30 -0.20 3.09
N VAL A 6 -8.07 -1.14 2.17
CA VAL A 6 -7.27 -2.35 2.42
C VAL A 6 -5.83 -1.97 2.80
N THR A 7 -5.21 -1.08 2.04
CA THR A 7 -3.83 -0.62 2.30
C THR A 7 -3.70 0.00 3.69
N LYS A 8 -4.61 0.89 4.08
CA LYS A 8 -4.61 1.51 5.41
C LYS A 8 -4.67 0.49 6.54
N ARG A 9 -5.55 -0.51 6.42
CA ARG A 9 -5.67 -1.59 7.42
C ARG A 9 -4.41 -2.44 7.52
N LEU A 10 -3.72 -2.67 6.40
CA LEU A 10 -2.46 -3.41 6.39
C LEU A 10 -1.32 -2.60 7.03
N VAL A 11 -1.26 -1.28 6.77
CA VAL A 11 -0.30 -0.38 7.43
C VAL A 11 -0.53 -0.35 8.94
N GLU A 12 -1.77 -0.20 9.38
CA GLU A 12 -2.15 -0.25 10.81
C GLU A 12 -1.75 -1.60 11.44
N ALA A 13 -2.05 -2.72 10.78
CA ALA A 13 -1.68 -4.04 11.27
C ALA A 13 -0.16 -4.22 11.35
N GLY A 14 0.59 -3.76 10.34
CA GLY A 14 2.05 -3.78 10.31
C GLY A 14 2.67 -2.99 11.47
N ASN A 15 2.14 -1.80 11.75
CA ASN A 15 2.56 -0.96 12.88
C ASN A 15 2.36 -1.66 14.24
N ILE A 16 1.29 -2.44 14.41
CA ILE A 16 1.01 -3.17 15.66
C ILE A 16 2.04 -4.29 15.88
N ILE A 17 2.42 -5.01 14.82
CA ILE A 17 3.32 -6.16 14.91
C ILE A 17 4.80 -5.80 14.71
N GLY A 18 5.12 -4.53 14.46
CA GLY A 18 6.47 -4.04 14.23
C GLY A 18 7.03 -4.41 12.85
N ILE A 19 6.18 -4.58 11.85
CA ILE A 19 6.57 -4.84 10.45
C ILE A 19 6.08 -3.69 9.57
N GLU A 20 7.02 -2.93 9.00
CA GLU A 20 6.71 -1.80 8.12
C GLU A 20 6.25 -2.28 6.73
N ILE A 21 5.14 -1.71 6.24
CA ILE A 21 4.71 -1.86 4.85
C ILE A 21 5.47 -0.83 4.01
N LEU A 22 6.37 -1.31 3.15
CA LEU A 22 7.24 -0.42 2.37
C LEU A 22 6.52 0.26 1.21
N ASP A 23 5.59 -0.43 0.54
CA ASP A 23 4.77 0.09 -0.55
C ASP A 23 3.60 -0.86 -0.88
N HIS A 24 2.56 -0.33 -1.53
CA HIS A 24 1.55 -1.10 -2.26
C HIS A 24 1.73 -0.81 -3.76
N VAL A 25 2.15 -1.83 -4.51
CA VAL A 25 2.37 -1.72 -5.95
C VAL A 25 1.27 -2.43 -6.72
N VAL A 26 0.52 -1.69 -7.53
CA VAL A 26 -0.46 -2.24 -8.47
C VAL A 26 0.21 -2.45 -9.82
N VAL A 27 0.24 -3.70 -10.30
CA VAL A 27 0.90 -4.06 -11.56
C VAL A 27 -0.14 -4.24 -12.67
N GLY A 28 0.11 -3.59 -13.81
CA GLY A 28 -0.71 -3.70 -15.01
C GLY A 28 0.11 -4.13 -16.23
N PHE A 29 -0.55 -4.26 -17.37
CA PHE A 29 0.07 -4.75 -18.60
C PHE A 29 1.28 -3.92 -19.07
N SER A 30 1.25 -2.60 -18.89
CA SER A 30 2.28 -1.68 -19.37
C SER A 30 3.04 -0.95 -18.26
N GLY A 31 3.02 -1.47 -17.03
CA GLY A 31 3.79 -0.88 -15.92
C GLY A 31 3.19 -1.13 -14.56
N PHE A 32 3.53 -0.27 -13.61
CA PHE A 32 3.04 -0.34 -12.24
C PHE A 32 2.70 1.05 -11.68
N LEU A 33 1.92 1.06 -10.61
CA LEU A 33 1.63 2.25 -9.81
C LEU A 33 2.06 1.97 -8.37
N SER A 34 2.96 2.80 -7.84
CA SER A 34 3.35 2.82 -6.43
C SER A 34 2.40 3.72 -5.64
N PHE A 35 1.81 3.19 -4.57
CA PHE A 35 0.99 3.97 -3.65
C PHE A 35 1.83 4.98 -2.88
N LYS A 36 3.06 4.59 -2.51
CA LYS A 36 4.03 5.48 -1.87
C LYS A 36 4.36 6.69 -2.74
N GLU A 37 4.70 6.50 -4.01
CA GLU A 37 5.00 7.60 -4.94
C GLU A 37 3.79 8.52 -5.19
N LYS A 38 2.57 7.97 -5.09
CA LYS A 38 1.31 8.72 -5.23
C LYS A 38 0.84 9.40 -3.94
N GLY A 39 1.53 9.21 -2.81
CA GLY A 39 1.13 9.75 -1.51
C GLY A 39 -0.16 9.11 -0.96
N LEU A 40 -0.41 7.85 -1.32
CA LEU A 40 -1.58 7.06 -0.88
C LEU A 40 -1.25 6.08 0.26
N LEU A 41 0.04 5.89 0.57
CA LEU A 41 0.54 5.08 1.67
C LEU A 41 0.69 5.92 2.94
#